data_AF-A0A962DZP2-F1
#
_entry.id   AF-A0A962DZP2-F1
#
_cell.length_a   1.000
_cell.length_b   1.000
_cell.length_c   1.000
_cell.angle_alpha   90.00
_cell.angle_beta   90.00
_cell.angle_gamma   90.00
#
_symmetry.space_group_name_H-M   'P 1'
#
loop_
_entity.id
_entity.type
_entity.pdbx_description
1 polymer ?
#
loop_
_entity_poly.entity_id
_entity_poly.type
_entity_poly.pdbx_seq_one_letter_code
_entity_poly.pdbx_strand_id
1 'polypeptide(L)' 'MRLTVDKIASVTRNLNLQRTLTLGEDILVEEGSAIAVRVHGEKRTYNQLEDTHGRWMTLHDGDLVVGVLGKRNALHGYEG' A
#
# COMPACT_ATOMS: atom_id res chain seq x y z
N MET A 1 -2.92 -12.80 -12.36
CA MET A 1 -2.75 -13.67 -11.17
C MET A 1 -3.71 -13.24 -10.05
N ARG A 2 -4.29 -14.14 -9.25
CA ARG A 2 -5.19 -13.76 -8.13
C ARG A 2 -4.45 -13.87 -6.79
N LEU A 3 -4.60 -12.87 -5.92
CA LEU A 3 -4.01 -12.88 -4.58
C LEU A 3 -4.93 -12.24 -3.54
N THR A 4 -4.72 -12.58 -2.27
CA THR A 4 -5.39 -11.94 -1.14
C THR A 4 -4.37 -11.06 -0.41
N VAL A 5 -4.68 -9.77 -0.25
CA VAL A 5 -3.81 -8.83 0.46
C VAL A 5 -4.11 -8.80 1.95
N ASP A 6 -3.12 -8.44 2.73
CA ASP A 6 -3.24 -8.24 4.18
C ASP A 6 -3.78 -6.85 4.49
N LYS A 7 -3.36 -5.84 3.71
CA LYS A 7 -3.68 -4.43 3.98
C LYS A 7 -3.99 -3.66 2.70
N ILE A 8 -4.94 -2.72 2.78
CA ILE A 8 -5.33 -1.83 1.69
C ILE A 8 -5.18 -0.40 2.19
N ALA A 9 -4.27 0.36 1.59
CA ALA A 9 -3.96 1.73 2.01
C ALA A 9 -5.13 2.70 1.77
N SER A 10 -5.27 3.72 2.63
CA SER A 10 -6.34 4.72 2.53
C SER A 10 -6.35 5.47 1.19
N VAL A 11 -5.18 5.66 0.57
CA VAL A 11 -5.05 6.29 -0.76
C VAL A 11 -5.86 5.57 -1.86
N THR A 12 -6.15 4.28 -1.72
CA THR A 12 -6.94 3.51 -2.69
C THR A 12 -8.45 3.52 -2.38
N ARG A 13 -8.93 4.30 -1.41
CA ARG A 13 -10.34 4.28 -0.95
C ARG A 13 -11.35 4.42 -2.09
N ASN A 14 -11.09 5.31 -3.04
CA ASN A 14 -12.01 5.56 -4.17
C ASN A 14 -12.03 4.43 -5.21
N LEU A 15 -11.07 3.50 -5.16
CA LEU A 15 -11.04 2.32 -6.04
C LEU A 15 -11.95 1.19 -5.53
N ASN A 16 -12.49 1.28 -4.30
CA ASN A 16 -13.37 0.28 -3.70
C ASN A 16 -12.85 -1.17 -3.80
N LEU A 17 -11.54 -1.33 -3.62
CA LEU A 17 -10.85 -2.60 -3.76
C LEU A 17 -11.33 -3.62 -2.72
N GLN A 18 -11.44 -4.86 -3.15
CA GLN A 18 -11.69 -6.01 -2.29
C GLN A 18 -10.37 -6.61 -1.79
N ARG A 19 -10.42 -7.40 -0.72
CA ARG A 19 -9.21 -8.04 -0.17
C ARG A 19 -8.58 -9.05 -1.13
N THR A 20 -9.38 -9.68 -1.98
CA THR A 20 -8.90 -10.56 -3.05
C THR A 20 -8.89 -9.82 -4.37
N LEU A 21 -7.72 -9.72 -4.98
CA LEU A 21 -7.43 -8.92 -6.17
C LEU A 21 -6.94 -9.78 -7.32
N THR A 22 -7.15 -9.29 -8.53
CA THR A 22 -6.54 -9.81 -9.75
C THR A 22 -5.49 -8.81 -10.21
N LEU A 23 -4.24 -9.27 -10.31
CA LEU A 23 -3.16 -8.48 -10.86
C LEU A 23 -3.24 -8.42 -12.38
N GLY A 24 -3.01 -7.22 -12.92
CA GLY A 24 -2.69 -7.01 -14.33
C GLY A 24 -1.32 -7.60 -14.68
N GLU A 25 -1.05 -7.70 -15.98
CA GLU A 25 0.19 -8.27 -16.50
C GLU A 25 1.34 -7.26 -16.46
N ASP A 26 1.02 -5.97 -16.63
CA ASP A 26 1.97 -4.88 -16.66
C ASP A 26 1.97 -4.06 -15.37
N ILE A 27 3.13 -3.53 -15.02
CA ILE A 27 3.29 -2.52 -13.96
C ILE A 27 3.34 -1.15 -14.63
N LEU A 28 2.31 -0.34 -14.42
CA LEU A 28 2.30 1.06 -14.84
C LEU A 28 3.17 1.87 -13.88
N VAL A 29 4.26 2.44 -14.39
CA VAL A 29 5.23 3.23 -13.60
C VAL A 29 4.87 4.71 -13.65
N GLU A 30 3.63 5.03 -13.26
CA GLU A 30 3.06 6.37 -13.33
C GLU A 30 2.45 6.78 -11.99
N GLU A 31 2.50 8.07 -11.66
CA GLU A 31 1.82 8.61 -10.47
C GLU A 31 0.31 8.30 -10.53
N GLY A 32 -0.25 7.83 -9.42
CA GLY A 32 -1.64 7.37 -9.35
C GLY A 32 -1.82 5.87 -9.61
N SER A 33 -0.79 5.16 -10.11
CA SER A 33 -0.90 3.72 -10.39
C SER A 33 -1.03 2.90 -9.11
N ALA A 34 -2.11 2.12 -9.00
CA ALA A 34 -2.32 1.21 -7.88
C ALA A 34 -1.43 -0.05 -8.03
N ILE A 35 -0.67 -0.36 -7.00
CA ILE A 35 0.28 -1.49 -7.01
C ILE A 35 0.08 -2.37 -5.78
N ALA A 36 0.21 -3.67 -5.97
CA ALA A 36 0.34 -4.63 -4.88
C ALA A 36 1.83 -4.90 -4.63
N VAL A 37 2.27 -4.72 -3.40
CA VAL A 37 3.67 -4.91 -2.99
C VAL A 37 3.74 -5.86 -1.80
N ARG A 38 4.90 -6.51 -1.65
CA ARG A 38 5.24 -7.23 -0.42
C ARG A 38 6.16 -6.36 0.42
N VAL A 39 5.81 -6.17 1.68
CA VAL A 39 6.69 -5.49 2.64
C VAL A 39 7.95 -6.35 2.84
N HIS A 40 9.11 -5.71 2.78
CA HIS A 40 10.40 -6.36 2.97
C HIS A 40 11.11 -5.77 4.20
N GLY A 41 11.32 -6.63 5.19
CA GLY A 41 11.81 -6.28 6.51
C GLY A 41 10.76 -5.62 7.39
N GLU A 42 11.11 -5.42 8.65
CA GLU A 42 10.27 -4.75 9.63
C GLU A 42 11.02 -3.57 10.25
N LYS A 43 10.33 -2.45 10.45
CA LYS A 43 10.87 -1.27 11.13
C LYS A 43 10.10 -1.03 12.42
N ARG A 44 10.77 -0.51 13.45
CA ARG A 44 10.14 -0.06 14.71
C ARG A 44 9.52 1.34 14.62
N THR A 45 9.90 2.11 13.60
CA THR A 45 9.47 3.50 13.39
C THR A 45 9.03 3.66 11.94
N TYR A 46 8.01 4.48 11.70
CA TYR A 46 7.37 4.66 10.40
C TYR A 46 6.84 3.36 9.79
N ASN A 47 6.29 2.49 10.63
CA ASN A 47 5.73 1.20 10.26
C ASN A 47 4.20 1.19 10.31
N GLN A 48 3.56 2.37 10.23
CA GLN A 48 2.11 2.47 10.24
C GLN A 48 1.58 2.82 8.85
N LEU A 49 0.48 2.17 8.49
CA LEU A 49 -0.29 2.41 7.29
C LEU A 49 -1.74 2.67 7.68
N GLU A 50 -2.32 3.75 7.20
CA GLU A 50 -3.76 4.00 7.36
C GLU A 50 -4.54 3.15 6.34
N ASP A 51 -5.59 2.45 6.77
CA ASP A 51 -6.47 1.69 5.89
C ASP A 51 -7.63 2.53 5.33
N THR A 52 -8.42 1.96 4.42
CA THR A 52 -9.58 2.64 3.80
C THR A 52 -10.68 3.09 4.79
N HIS A 53 -10.60 2.66 6.06
CA HIS A 53 -11.51 3.05 7.13
C HIS A 53 -10.88 4.05 8.11
N GLY A 54 -9.67 4.55 7.84
CA GLY A 54 -8.96 5.49 8.70
C GLY A 54 -8.27 4.83 9.90
N ARG A 55 -8.08 3.50 9.89
CA ARG A 55 -7.42 2.77 10.97
C ARG A 55 -5.93 2.68 10.71
N TRP A 56 -5.13 3.01 11.72
CA TRP A 56 -3.68 2.79 11.68
C TRP A 56 -3.37 1.30 11.88
N MET A 57 -2.72 0.70 10.89
CA MET A 57 -2.29 -0.69 10.89
C MET A 57 -0.76 -0.76 10.90
N THR A 58 -0.20 -1.63 11.74
CA THR A 58 1.25 -1.89 11.77
C THR A 58 1.64 -2.78 10.58
N LEU A 59 2.66 -2.36 9.83
CA LEU A 59 3.32 -3.13 8.78
C LEU A 59 4.32 -4.11 9.40
N HIS A 60 4.24 -5.36 8.94
CA HIS A 60 5.10 -6.48 9.29
C HIS A 60 5.78 -7.00 8.02
N ASP A 61 6.94 -7.65 8.20
CA ASP A 61 7.63 -8.30 7.09
C ASP A 61 6.70 -9.34 6.41
N GLY A 62 6.73 -9.35 5.08
CA GLY A 62 5.93 -10.27 4.29
C GLY A 62 4.47 -9.87 4.02
N ASP A 63 3.95 -8.82 4.67
CA ASP A 63 2.60 -8.32 4.39
C ASP A 63 2.43 -8.02 2.89
N LEU A 64 1.31 -8.47 2.33
CA LEU A 64 0.86 -8.02 1.02
C LEU A 64 -0.01 -6.78 1.17
N VAL A 65 0.41 -5.67 0.57
CA VAL A 65 -0.20 -4.35 0.72
C VAL A 65 -0.57 -3.80 -0.64
N VAL A 66 -1.72 -3.13 -0.75
CA VAL A 66 -2.02 -2.27 -1.91
C VAL A 66 -1.86 -0.81 -1.56
N GLY A 67 -1.12 -0.09 -2.39
CA GLY A 67 -0.95 1.35 -2.35
C GLY A 67 -0.93 1.94 -3.75
N VAL A 68 -0.52 3.20 -3.84
CA VAL A 68 -0.45 3.96 -5.09
C VAL A 68 0.95 4.53 -5.25
N LEU A 69 1.51 4.45 -6.46
CA LEU A 69 2.73 5.16 -6.84
C LEU A 69 2.48 6.66 -6.81
N GLY A 70 3.38 7.41 -6.20
CA GLY A 70 3.29 8.85 -6.16
C GLY A 70 4.35 9.45 -5.27
N LYS A 71 4.40 10.78 -5.25
CA LYS A 71 5.30 11.48 -4.35
C LYS A 71 4.85 11.25 -2.91
N ARG A 72 5.83 11.05 -2.04
CA ARG A 72 5.60 10.90 -0.62
C ARG A 72 5.21 12.26 -0.06
N ASN A 73 3.91 12.55 0.04
CA ASN A 73 3.40 13.68 0.83
C ASN A 73 3.48 13.35 2.33
N ALA A 74 4.67 12.96 2.80
CA ALA A 74 4.92 12.83 4.22
C ALA A 74 4.94 14.25 4.79
N LEU A 75 3.96 14.59 5.62
CA LEU A 75 3.98 15.80 6.43
C LEU A 75 5.35 15.91 7.13
N HIS A 76 6.21 16.79 6.63
CA HIS A 76 7.42 17.30 7.29
C HIS A 76 8.38 16.28 7.94
N GLY A 77 8.60 15.11 7.35
CA GLY A 77 9.42 14.05 7.97
C GLY A 77 10.24 13.24 6.98
N TYR A 78 11.35 13.82 6.52
CA TYR A 78 12.47 13.21 5.78
C TYR A 78 12.19 12.73 4.36
N GLU A 79 12.51 13.52 3.33
CA GLU A 79 12.63 13.02 1.96
C GLU A 79 14.01 12.39 1.76
N GLY A 80 14.05 11.13 1.38
CA GLY A 80 15.24 10.36 1.03
C GLY A 80 14.86 9.24 0.08
#